data_AF-A0A2Z4GPH9-F1
#
_entry.id   AF-A0A2Z4GPH9-F1
#
_cell.length_a   1.000
_cell.length_b   1.000
_cell.length_c   1.000
_cell.angle_alpha   90.00
_cell.angle_beta   90.00
_cell.angle_gamma   90.00
#
_symmetry.space_group_name_H-M   'P 1'
#
loop_
_entity.id
_entity.type
_entity.pdbx_description
1 polymer ?
#
loop_
_entity_poly.entity_id
_entity_poly.type
_entity_poly.pdbx_seq_one_letter_code
_entity_poly.pdbx_strand_id
1 'polypeptide(L)'
;LAWGGYSVGDATLNRFYSFHFILPFVMIFLVGCHLSLLHEYGSSNPLGVDSRTVMVPFYPYYFYSDFLGIIVGVGVFSYLVFLDPYLLSDPLNYEEA
;
A
#
# COMPACT_ATOMS: atom_id res chain seq x y z
N LEU A 1 -15.42 12.58 -21.58
CA LEU A 1 -15.95 11.36 -20.91
C LEU A 1 -15.58 11.35 -19.42
N ALA A 2 -14.30 11.35 -19.05
CA ALA A 2 -13.86 11.34 -17.63
C ALA A 2 -14.30 12.60 -16.84
N TRP A 3 -14.18 13.79 -17.44
CA TRP A 3 -14.63 15.03 -16.80
C TRP A 3 -16.15 15.24 -16.84
N GLY A 4 -16.88 14.49 -17.67
CA GLY A 4 -18.33 14.64 -17.86
C GLY A 4 -18.82 16.07 -18.05
N GLY A 5 -17.99 16.90 -18.71
CA GLY A 5 -18.16 18.32 -18.97
C GLY A 5 -16.95 18.82 -19.77
N TYR A 6 -16.84 20.15 -19.95
CA TYR A 6 -15.74 20.79 -20.68
C TYR A 6 -14.51 21.06 -19.81
N SER A 7 -14.67 21.11 -18.49
CA SER A 7 -13.61 21.34 -17.51
C SER A 7 -13.78 20.41 -16.29
N VAL A 8 -12.81 20.45 -15.38
CA VAL A 8 -12.95 19.81 -14.07
C VAL A 8 -13.98 20.59 -13.25
N GLY A 9 -14.91 19.87 -12.63
CA GLY A 9 -15.98 20.43 -11.80
C GLY A 9 -16.69 19.31 -11.05
N ASP A 10 -17.88 19.59 -10.52
CA ASP A 10 -18.59 18.70 -9.58
C ASP A 10 -18.81 17.28 -10.10
N ALA A 11 -19.15 17.15 -11.39
CA ALA A 11 -19.35 15.85 -12.00
C ALA A 11 -18.06 15.00 -11.94
N THR A 12 -16.89 15.63 -12.10
CA THR A 12 -15.58 14.96 -12.02
C THR A 12 -15.27 14.55 -10.59
N LEU A 13 -15.46 15.46 -9.62
CA LEU A 13 -15.13 15.20 -8.22
C LEU A 13 -15.97 14.05 -7.63
N ASN A 14 -17.28 14.04 -7.92
CA ASN A 14 -18.18 12.97 -7.47
C ASN A 14 -17.80 11.59 -8.04
N ARG A 15 -17.35 11.55 -9.30
CA ARG A 15 -16.87 10.30 -9.91
C ARG A 15 -15.53 9.88 -9.33
N PHE A 16 -14.62 10.81 -9.09
CA PHE A 16 -13.31 10.52 -8.49
C PHE A 16 -13.47 9.97 -7.08
N TYR A 17 -14.37 10.53 -6.27
CA TYR A 17 -14.73 9.97 -4.97
C TYR A 17 -15.26 8.52 -5.10
N SER A 18 -16.19 8.29 -6.05
CA SER A 18 -16.75 6.95 -6.28
C SER A 18 -15.68 5.93 -6.70
N PHE A 19 -14.73 6.33 -7.56
CA PHE A 19 -13.60 5.50 -7.95
C PHE A 19 -12.63 5.27 -6.79
N HIS A 20 -12.27 6.32 -6.06
CA HIS A 20 -11.40 6.23 -4.89
C HIS A 20 -11.98 5.30 -3.82
N PHE A 21 -13.30 5.24 -3.68
CA PHE A 21 -13.97 4.31 -2.77
C PHE A 21 -13.88 2.85 -3.24
N ILE A 22 -14.14 2.56 -4.53
CA ILE A 22 -14.19 1.17 -5.03
C ILE A 22 -12.80 0.57 -5.27
N LEU A 23 -11.82 1.36 -5.70
CA LEU A 23 -10.48 0.89 -6.07
C LEU A 23 -9.74 0.15 -4.94
N PRO A 24 -9.76 0.60 -3.67
CA PRO A 24 -9.16 -0.14 -2.56
C PRO A 24 -9.69 -1.58 -2.42
N PHE A 25 -10.97 -1.83 -2.68
CA PHE A 25 -11.53 -3.19 -2.63
C PHE A 25 -11.05 -4.05 -3.80
N VAL A 26 -10.94 -3.47 -4.99
CA VAL A 26 -10.32 -4.14 -6.16
C VAL A 26 -8.86 -4.48 -5.85
N MET A 27 -8.12 -3.59 -5.18
CA MET A 27 -6.75 -3.85 -4.76
C MET A 27 -6.65 -5.02 -3.77
N ILE A 28 -7.58 -5.16 -2.81
CA ILE A 28 -7.59 -6.32 -1.90
C ILE A 28 -7.70 -7.63 -2.69
N PHE A 29 -8.57 -7.70 -3.70
CA PHE A 29 -8.68 -8.87 -4.57
C PHE A 29 -7.38 -9.16 -5.32
N LEU A 30 -6.76 -8.14 -5.91
CA LEU A 30 -5.48 -8.28 -6.61
C LEU A 30 -4.35 -8.73 -5.69
N VAL A 31 -4.30 -8.24 -4.44
CA VAL A 31 -3.35 -8.70 -3.42
C VAL A 31 -3.58 -10.18 -3.10
N GLY A 32 -4.83 -10.63 -3.00
CA GLY A 32 -5.16 -12.05 -2.84
C GLY A 32 -4.63 -12.92 -3.99
N CYS A 33 -4.87 -12.50 -5.24
CA CYS A 33 -4.32 -13.19 -6.42
C CYS A 33 -2.78 -13.19 -6.44
N HIS A 34 -2.16 -12.07 -6.07
CA HIS A 34 -0.72 -11.96 -5.97
C HIS A 34 -0.15 -12.96 -4.95
N LEU A 35 -0.73 -13.03 -3.74
CA LEU A 35 -0.29 -13.95 -2.70
C LEU A 35 -0.54 -15.42 -3.07
N SER A 36 -1.63 -15.74 -3.78
CA SER A 36 -1.86 -17.11 -4.25
C SER A 36 -0.78 -17.58 -5.22
N LEU A 37 -0.36 -16.71 -6.14
CA LEU A 37 0.74 -17.02 -7.07
C LEU A 37 2.07 -17.13 -6.32
N LEU A 38 2.32 -16.25 -5.35
CA LEU A 38 3.51 -16.34 -4.50
C LEU A 38 3.56 -17.65 -3.70
N HIS A 39 2.42 -18.14 -3.21
CA HIS A 39 2.34 -19.43 -2.52
C HIS A 39 2.58 -20.63 -3.45
N GLU A 40 2.21 -20.53 -4.72
CA GLU A 40 2.44 -21.60 -5.69
C GLU A 40 3.93 -21.73 -6.09
N TYR A 41 4.60 -20.60 -6.33
CA TYR A 41 6.01 -20.59 -6.78
C TYR A 41 7.03 -20.49 -5.64
N GLY A 42 6.64 -19.93 -4.49
CA GLY A 42 7.50 -19.61 -3.36
C GLY A 42 8.30 -18.31 -3.53
N SER A 43 8.88 -17.81 -2.43
CA SER A 43 9.73 -16.63 -2.44
C SER A 43 11.13 -16.92 -3.01
N SER A 44 11.70 -15.96 -3.74
CA SER A 44 13.12 -15.97 -4.08
C SER A 44 14.00 -15.62 -2.89
N ASN A 45 15.31 -15.89 -2.99
CA ASN A 45 16.31 -15.49 -1.99
C ASN A 45 17.40 -14.61 -2.63
N PRO A 46 18.21 -13.88 -1.82
CA PRO A 46 19.21 -12.93 -2.33
C PRO A 46 20.28 -13.55 -3.23
N LEU A 47 20.53 -14.86 -3.12
CA LEU A 47 21.50 -15.56 -3.96
C LEU A 47 20.89 -16.01 -5.30
N GLY A 48 19.57 -15.95 -5.45
CA GLY A 48 18.87 -16.34 -6.68
C GLY A 48 18.93 -17.83 -7.01
N VAL A 49 19.34 -18.67 -6.06
CA VAL A 49 19.46 -20.13 -6.22
C VAL A 49 18.24 -20.84 -5.65
N ASP A 50 18.02 -22.11 -5.96
CA ASP A 50 16.92 -22.88 -5.37
C ASP A 50 17.14 -23.08 -3.86
N SER A 51 16.18 -22.60 -3.05
CA SER A 51 16.21 -22.68 -1.58
C SER A 51 15.29 -23.76 -0.99
N ARG A 52 14.66 -24.61 -1.81
CA ARG A 52 13.72 -25.64 -1.34
C ARG A 52 14.33 -26.61 -0.31
N THR A 53 15.64 -26.82 -0.35
CA THR A 53 16.36 -27.71 0.57
C THR A 53 16.71 -27.08 1.92
N VAL A 54 16.59 -25.75 2.06
CA VAL A 54 17.05 -24.99 3.25
C VAL A 54 15.94 -24.07 3.80
N MET A 55 14.68 -24.34 3.46
CA MET A 55 13.56 -23.52 3.92
C MET A 55 13.34 -23.66 5.44
N VAL A 56 13.05 -22.52 6.09
CA VAL A 56 12.61 -22.45 7.50
C VAL A 56 11.12 -22.13 7.54
N PRO A 57 10.38 -22.56 8.59
CA PRO A 57 8.97 -22.22 8.73
C PRO A 57 8.80 -20.71 8.94
N PHE A 58 7.67 -20.17 8.46
CA PHE A 58 7.35 -18.74 8.61
C PHE A 58 7.31 -18.30 10.07
N TYR A 59 6.59 -19.06 10.91
CA TYR A 59 6.62 -18.89 12.36
C TYR A 59 7.70 -19.81 12.96
N PRO A 60 8.56 -19.32 13.86
CA PRO A 60 8.57 -17.97 14.45
C PRO A 60 9.39 -16.93 13.68
N TYR A 61 10.23 -17.36 12.73
CA TYR A 61 11.32 -16.54 12.18
C TYR A 61 10.83 -15.27 11.49
N TYR A 62 10.11 -15.40 10.38
CA TYR A 62 9.63 -14.26 9.60
C TYR A 62 8.50 -13.52 10.33
N PHE A 63 7.69 -14.21 11.14
CA PHE A 63 6.66 -13.55 11.96
C PHE A 63 7.23 -12.46 12.88
N TYR A 64 8.28 -12.76 13.64
CA TYR A 64 8.89 -11.76 14.53
C TYR A 64 9.69 -10.70 13.76
N SER A 65 10.31 -11.06 12.62
CA SER A 65 10.95 -10.09 11.75
C SER A 65 9.94 -9.07 11.18
N ASP A 66 8.80 -9.54 10.70
CA ASP A 66 7.71 -8.70 10.19
C ASP A 66 7.13 -7.82 11.30
N PHE A 67 6.95 -8.38 12.50
CA PHE A 67 6.46 -7.62 13.65
C PHE A 67 7.39 -6.45 14.03
N LEU A 68 8.71 -6.67 14.02
CA LEU A 68 9.68 -5.60 14.20
C LEU A 68 9.55 -4.54 13.11
N GLY A 69 9.40 -4.96 11.85
CA GLY A 69 9.17 -4.05 10.71
C GLY A 69 7.92 -3.18 10.90
N ILE A 70 6.82 -3.78 11.39
CA ILE A 70 5.58 -3.06 11.70
C ILE A 70 5.81 -2.03 12.81
N ILE A 71 6.52 -2.36 13.89
CA ILE A 71 6.84 -1.41 14.98
C ILE A 71 7.60 -0.21 14.43
N VAL A 72 8.64 -0.45 13.61
CA VAL A 72 9.41 0.64 13.00
C VAL A 72 8.55 1.49 12.08
N GLY A 73 7.73 0.86 11.22
CA GLY A 73 6.82 1.56 10.32
C GLY A 73 5.80 2.43 11.05
N VAL A 74 5.18 1.90 12.12
CA VAL A 74 4.27 2.65 12.99
C VAL A 74 4.99 3.78 13.71
N GLY A 75 6.25 3.59 14.13
CA GLY A 75 7.06 4.65 14.73
C GLY A 75 7.27 5.83 13.77
N VAL A 76 7.66 5.56 12.52
CA VAL A 76 7.83 6.59 11.48
C VAL A 76 6.49 7.26 11.16
N PHE A 77 5.41 6.49 10.98
CA PHE A 77 4.08 7.04 10.73
C PHE A 77 3.60 7.92 11.89
N SER A 78 3.82 7.50 13.13
CA SER A 78 3.46 8.29 14.32
C SER A 78 4.25 9.60 14.41
N TYR A 79 5.55 9.58 14.05
CA TYR A 79 6.34 10.80 13.96
C TYR A 79 5.72 11.79 12.97
N LEU A 80 5.38 11.32 11.75
CA LEU A 80 4.75 12.17 10.75
C LEU A 80 3.41 12.72 11.25
N VAL A 81 2.54 11.89 11.82
CA VAL A 81 1.22 12.34 12.26
C VAL A 81 1.27 13.30 13.45
N PHE A 82 2.10 13.03 14.46
CA PHE A 82 2.05 13.76 15.74
C PHE A 82 3.07 14.89 15.86
N LEU A 83 4.23 14.79 15.19
CA LEU A 83 5.32 15.74 15.37
C LEU A 83 5.52 16.65 14.16
N ASP A 84 5.33 16.14 12.95
CA ASP A 84 5.48 16.93 11.72
C ASP A 84 4.46 16.55 10.62
N PRO A 85 3.16 16.87 10.82
CA PRO A 85 2.07 16.43 9.94
C PRO A 85 2.09 17.04 8.55
N TYR A 86 2.85 18.13 8.36
CA TYR A 86 2.91 18.87 7.10
C TYR A 86 4.21 18.62 6.33
N LEU A 87 5.13 17.79 6.85
CA LEU A 87 6.40 17.48 6.20
C LEU A 87 6.25 16.99 4.75
N LEU A 88 5.17 16.26 4.48
CA LEU A 88 4.88 15.67 3.17
C LEU A 88 3.71 16.34 2.43
N SER A 89 3.17 17.45 2.94
CA SER A 89 2.05 18.17 2.30
C SER A 89 2.52 19.39 1.49
N ASP A 90 1.76 19.76 0.47
CA ASP A 90 1.95 21.00 -0.28
C ASP A 90 1.10 22.12 0.37
N PRO A 91 1.69 23.25 0.81
CA PRO A 91 0.96 24.38 1.38
C PRO A 91 -0.16 24.93 0.48
N LEU A 92 -0.05 24.82 -0.84
CA LEU A 92 -1.07 25.31 -1.76
C LEU A 92 -2.39 24.54 -1.67
N ASN A 93 -2.37 23.31 -1.15
CA ASN A 93 -3.57 22.48 -1.01
C ASN A 93 -4.43 22.85 0.22
N TYR A 94 -4.05 23.91 0.96
CA TYR A 94 -4.87 24.54 2.01
C TYR A 94 -5.66 25.75 1.50
N GLU A 95 -5.39 26.20 0.28
CA GLU A 95 -6.17 27.23 -0.39
C GLU A 95 -7.30 26.60 -1.24
N GLU A 96 -8.37 27.35 -1.46
CA GLU A 96 -9.46 26.90 -2.34
C GLU A 96 -9.00 26.84 -3.80
N ALA A 97 -9.50 25.82 -4.52
CA ALA A 97 -9.16 25.55 -5.93
C ALA A 97 -9.90 26.46 -6.92
#